data_AF-A0A846DN43-F1
#
_entry.id   AF-A0A846DN43-F1
#
_cell.length_a   1.000
_cell.length_b   1.000
_cell.length_c   1.000
_cell.angle_alpha   90.00
_cell.angle_beta   90.00
_cell.angle_gamma   90.00
#
_symmetry.space_group_name_H-M   'P 1'
#
loop_
_entity.id
_entity.type
_entity.pdbx_description
1 polymer ?
#
loop_
_entity_poly.entity_id
_entity_poly.type
_entity_poly.pdbx_seq_one_letter_code
_entity_poly.pdbx_strand_id
1 'polypeptide(L)'
;TEVVGNIQTALNSLYNFGARNFLVLNLPDLGKIPQSLRLGSALSTRLTDLIEQHNSVLDSTLKVLSQSLPDINLIFFDEYDLFNQVVTNPGDFGFTNVTETCLDQATLIACANPDEFLFWDSFHPTTAGHQILAESTLAALKSQDKPESKSVPEPVSSASLGVIGLAWLLRKQLNKSC
;
A
#
# COMPACT_ATOMS: atom_id res chain seq x y z
N THR A 1 -11.30 -15.72 -9.78
CA THR A 1 -12.02 -15.81 -8.49
C THR A 1 -11.14 -16.36 -7.37
N GLU A 2 -10.27 -17.35 -7.62
CA GLU A 2 -9.37 -17.92 -6.59
C GLU A 2 -8.51 -16.87 -5.87
N VAL A 3 -7.89 -15.93 -6.59
CA VAL A 3 -7.06 -14.88 -6.00
C VAL A 3 -7.86 -14.01 -5.01
N VAL A 4 -9.07 -13.59 -5.36
CA VAL A 4 -9.94 -12.82 -4.44
C VAL A 4 -10.37 -13.66 -3.24
N GLY A 5 -10.62 -14.96 -3.43
CA GLY A 5 -10.90 -15.88 -2.33
C GLY A 5 -9.74 -15.98 -1.33
N ASN A 6 -8.50 -15.95 -1.81
CA ASN A 6 -7.31 -15.92 -0.94
C ASN A 6 -7.22 -14.61 -0.15
N ILE A 7 -7.51 -13.47 -0.78
CA ILE A 7 -7.57 -12.16 -0.09
C ILE A 7 -8.64 -12.19 1.00
N GLN A 8 -9.86 -12.64 0.68
CA GLN A 8 -10.94 -12.78 1.65
C GLN A 8 -10.56 -13.67 2.84
N THR A 9 -9.88 -14.80 2.56
CA THR A 9 -9.40 -15.72 3.59
C THR A 9 -8.39 -15.05 4.52
N ALA A 10 -7.44 -14.29 3.95
CA ALA A 10 -6.46 -13.54 4.72
C ALA A 10 -7.10 -12.46 5.60
N LEU A 11 -8.04 -11.68 5.05
CA LEU A 11 -8.78 -10.65 5.79
C LEU A 11 -9.57 -11.24 6.96
N ASN A 12 -10.34 -12.31 6.71
CA ASN A 12 -11.08 -13.01 7.77
C ASN A 12 -10.15 -13.57 8.84
N SER A 13 -8.99 -14.12 8.45
CA SER A 13 -8.02 -14.66 9.40
C SER A 13 -7.50 -13.56 10.33
N LEU A 14 -7.01 -12.45 9.77
CA LEU A 14 -6.53 -11.31 10.55
C LEU A 14 -7.62 -10.71 11.43
N TYR A 15 -8.85 -10.60 10.93
CA TYR A 15 -10.00 -10.13 11.69
C TYR A 15 -10.29 -11.03 12.91
N ASN A 16 -10.23 -12.35 12.72
CA ASN A 16 -10.38 -13.33 13.80
C ASN A 16 -9.25 -13.26 14.84
N PHE A 17 -8.05 -12.80 14.43
CA PHE A 17 -6.94 -12.49 15.34
C PHE A 17 -7.05 -11.12 16.03
N GLY A 18 -8.10 -10.34 15.75
CA GLY A 18 -8.36 -9.07 16.41
C GLY A 18 -8.03 -7.83 15.58
N ALA A 19 -7.53 -7.97 14.36
CA ALA A 19 -7.37 -6.81 13.48
C ALA A 19 -8.74 -6.22 13.13
N ARG A 20 -8.82 -4.88 13.12
CA ARG A 20 -10.06 -4.15 12.78
C ARG A 20 -9.88 -3.15 11.66
N ASN A 21 -8.68 -2.61 11.47
CA ASN A 21 -8.39 -1.65 10.43
C ASN A 21 -7.67 -2.34 9.27
N PHE A 22 -8.26 -2.25 8.09
CA PHE A 22 -7.75 -2.83 6.86
C PHE A 22 -7.76 -1.77 5.77
N LEU A 23 -6.62 -1.61 5.11
CA LEU A 23 -6.52 -0.91 3.84
C LEU A 23 -6.28 -1.98 2.77
N VAL A 24 -7.14 -2.01 1.75
CA VAL A 24 -7.03 -2.95 0.63
C VAL A 24 -7.01 -2.16 -0.67
N LEU A 25 -5.94 -2.35 -1.44
CA LEU A 25 -5.80 -1.80 -2.79
C LEU A 25 -6.29 -2.85 -3.78
N ASN A 26 -6.92 -2.41 -4.88
CA ASN A 26 -7.11 -3.28 -6.05
C ASN A 26 -5.82 -3.37 -6.89
N LEU A 27 -5.85 -4.05 -8.03
CA LEU A 27 -4.66 -4.18 -8.87
C LEU A 27 -4.57 -3.06 -9.92
N PRO A 28 -3.36 -2.56 -10.23
CA PRO A 28 -3.14 -1.65 -11.36
C PRO A 28 -3.38 -2.37 -12.69
N ASP A 29 -3.58 -1.63 -13.78
CA ASP A 29 -3.80 -2.19 -15.11
C ASP A 29 -2.55 -2.89 -15.65
N LEU A 30 -2.49 -4.22 -15.42
CA LEU A 30 -1.37 -5.05 -15.90
C LEU A 30 -1.31 -5.16 -17.42
N GLY A 31 -2.32 -4.73 -18.16
CA GLY A 31 -2.23 -4.63 -19.63
C GLY A 31 -1.31 -3.50 -20.08
N LYS A 32 -1.03 -2.52 -19.22
CA LYS A 32 -0.27 -1.31 -19.56
C LYS A 32 1.16 -1.28 -18.99
N ILE A 33 1.60 -2.33 -18.30
CA ILE A 33 3.00 -2.43 -17.84
C ILE A 33 3.94 -2.75 -19.01
N PRO A 34 5.23 -2.39 -18.93
CA PRO A 34 6.17 -2.58 -20.04
C PRO A 34 6.26 -4.03 -20.53
N GLN A 35 6.20 -5.02 -19.62
CA GLN A 35 6.23 -6.43 -20.01
C GLN A 35 5.07 -6.79 -20.95
N SER A 36 3.85 -6.38 -20.61
CA SER A 36 2.65 -6.70 -21.39
C SER A 36 2.69 -6.01 -22.75
N LEU A 37 3.09 -4.73 -22.77
CA LEU A 37 3.26 -3.96 -24.00
C LEU A 37 4.28 -4.61 -24.94
N ARG A 38 5.42 -5.10 -24.40
CA ARG A 38 6.44 -5.82 -25.19
C ARG A 38 5.94 -7.14 -25.75
N LEU A 39 5.11 -7.87 -25.00
CA LEU A 39 4.56 -9.16 -25.44
C LEU A 39 3.39 -9.01 -26.41
N GLY A 40 2.87 -7.79 -26.60
CA GLY A 40 1.94 -7.42 -27.66
C GLY A 40 0.52 -7.10 -27.18
N SER A 41 -0.24 -6.49 -28.08
CA SER A 41 -1.57 -5.94 -27.79
C SER A 41 -2.59 -7.00 -27.35
N ALA A 42 -2.54 -8.20 -27.93
CA ALA A 42 -3.46 -9.29 -27.56
C ALA A 42 -3.30 -9.71 -26.09
N LEU A 43 -2.07 -9.78 -25.58
CA LEU A 43 -1.83 -10.06 -24.17
C LEU A 43 -2.20 -8.87 -23.29
N SER A 44 -1.85 -7.66 -23.73
CA SER A 44 -2.17 -6.41 -23.04
C SER A 44 -3.67 -6.29 -22.78
N THR A 45 -4.50 -6.40 -23.82
CA THR A 45 -5.98 -6.37 -23.71
C THR A 45 -6.49 -7.47 -22.79
N ARG A 46 -6.01 -8.71 -22.95
CA ARG A 46 -6.44 -9.82 -22.11
C ARG A 46 -6.11 -9.59 -20.63
N LEU A 47 -4.97 -9.00 -20.32
CA LEU A 47 -4.58 -8.68 -18.94
C LEU A 47 -5.43 -7.55 -18.37
N THR A 48 -5.70 -6.48 -19.13
CA THR A 48 -6.65 -5.43 -18.73
C THR A 48 -8.01 -6.05 -18.39
N ASP A 49 -8.59 -6.85 -19.28
CA ASP A 49 -9.89 -7.50 -19.05
C ASP A 49 -9.91 -8.38 -17.78
N LEU A 50 -8.82 -9.11 -17.51
CA LEU A 50 -8.69 -9.95 -16.33
C LEU A 50 -8.55 -9.13 -15.05
N ILE A 51 -7.85 -8.00 -15.10
CA ILE A 51 -7.69 -7.10 -13.96
C ILE A 51 -9.00 -6.38 -13.66
N GLU A 52 -9.74 -5.91 -14.66
CA GLU A 52 -11.05 -5.32 -14.46
C GLU A 52 -12.03 -6.31 -13.80
N GLN A 53 -12.03 -7.56 -14.26
CA GLN A 53 -12.80 -8.64 -13.61
C GLN A 53 -12.34 -8.92 -12.18
N HIS A 54 -11.03 -8.99 -11.94
CA HIS A 54 -10.48 -9.17 -10.60
C HIS A 54 -10.94 -8.04 -9.67
N ASN A 55 -10.75 -6.79 -10.08
CA ASN A 55 -11.03 -5.60 -9.30
C ASN A 55 -12.53 -5.47 -9.00
N SER A 56 -13.40 -5.81 -9.96
CA SER A 56 -14.85 -5.83 -9.77
C SER A 56 -15.30 -6.89 -8.74
N VAL A 57 -14.73 -8.10 -8.80
CA VAL A 57 -15.02 -9.16 -7.83
C VAL A 57 -14.47 -8.80 -6.45
N LEU A 58 -13.25 -8.24 -6.37
CA LEU A 58 -12.66 -7.77 -5.13
C LEU A 58 -13.52 -6.70 -4.46
N ASP A 59 -13.92 -5.64 -5.18
CA ASP A 59 -14.80 -4.58 -4.66
C ASP A 59 -16.11 -5.15 -4.09
N SER A 60 -16.76 -6.05 -4.84
CA SER A 60 -17.98 -6.72 -4.38
C SER A 60 -17.76 -7.54 -3.10
N THR A 61 -16.66 -8.30 -3.03
CA THR A 61 -16.29 -9.08 -1.84
C THR A 61 -16.02 -8.18 -0.63
N LEU A 62 -15.29 -7.08 -0.81
CA LEU A 62 -14.97 -6.14 0.28
C LEU A 62 -16.23 -5.44 0.80
N LYS A 63 -17.17 -5.07 -0.08
CA LYS A 63 -18.49 -4.55 0.31
C LYS A 63 -19.26 -5.53 1.18
N VAL A 64 -19.31 -6.81 0.81
CA VAL A 64 -19.96 -7.85 1.62
C VAL A 64 -19.28 -8.00 2.98
N LEU A 65 -17.94 -8.05 3.02
CA LEU A 65 -17.19 -8.17 4.27
C LEU A 65 -17.44 -6.98 5.21
N SER A 66 -17.45 -5.75 4.66
CA SER A 66 -17.69 -4.52 5.44
C SER A 66 -19.05 -4.50 6.14
N GLN A 67 -20.05 -5.20 5.57
CA GLN A 67 -21.39 -5.32 6.14
C GLN A 67 -21.55 -6.53 7.07
N SER A 68 -20.73 -7.56 6.87
CA SER A 68 -20.87 -8.85 7.56
C SER A 68 -20.02 -8.99 8.80
N LEU A 69 -18.95 -8.19 8.92
CA LEU A 69 -18.00 -8.24 10.03
C LEU A 69 -18.21 -7.04 10.96
N PRO A 70 -18.73 -7.24 12.20
CA PRO A 70 -18.90 -6.16 13.15
C PRO A 70 -17.59 -5.42 13.46
N ASP A 71 -17.67 -4.10 13.65
CA ASP A 71 -16.54 -3.24 14.03
C ASP A 71 -15.35 -3.24 13.04
N ILE A 72 -15.49 -3.83 11.84
CA ILE A 72 -14.45 -3.73 10.82
C ILE A 72 -14.42 -2.32 10.25
N ASN A 73 -13.21 -1.76 10.16
CA ASN A 73 -12.90 -0.58 9.37
C ASN A 73 -12.12 -1.04 8.12
N LEU A 74 -12.84 -1.18 7.01
CA LEU A 74 -12.28 -1.61 5.74
C LEU A 74 -12.27 -0.42 4.78
N ILE A 75 -11.09 0.05 4.44
CA ILE A 75 -10.86 1.12 3.47
C ILE A 75 -10.38 0.48 2.17
N PHE A 76 -11.08 0.80 1.09
CA PHE A 76 -10.72 0.41 -0.26
C PHE A 76 -10.02 1.57 -0.97
N PHE A 77 -8.93 1.27 -1.66
CA PHE A 77 -8.24 2.24 -2.52
C PHE A 77 -8.16 1.73 -3.96
N ASP A 78 -8.57 2.58 -4.90
CA ASP A 78 -8.61 2.27 -6.32
C ASP A 78 -7.25 2.59 -6.98
N GLU A 79 -6.30 1.67 -6.83
CA GLU A 79 -5.00 1.74 -7.47
C GLU A 79 -5.12 1.68 -9.01
N TYR A 80 -6.09 0.93 -9.53
CA TYR A 80 -6.38 0.85 -10.97
C TYR A 80 -6.67 2.22 -11.57
N ASP A 81 -7.57 2.98 -10.95
CA ASP A 81 -7.91 4.32 -11.42
C ASP A 81 -6.72 5.28 -11.32
N LEU A 82 -6.01 5.31 -10.17
CA LEU A 82 -4.80 6.12 -10.02
C LEU A 82 -3.76 5.80 -11.10
N PHE A 83 -3.46 4.51 -11.30
CA PHE A 83 -2.49 4.07 -12.29
C PHE A 83 -2.89 4.53 -13.71
N ASN A 84 -4.16 4.42 -14.05
CA ASN A 84 -4.67 4.86 -15.36
C ASN A 84 -4.59 6.39 -15.53
N GLN A 85 -4.82 7.17 -14.48
CA GLN A 85 -4.63 8.62 -14.51
C GLN A 85 -3.16 8.98 -14.74
N VAL A 86 -2.24 8.31 -14.05
CA VAL A 86 -0.79 8.53 -14.19
C VAL A 86 -0.31 8.20 -15.61
N VAL A 87 -0.75 7.07 -16.17
CA VAL A 87 -0.37 6.68 -17.54
C VAL A 87 -0.97 7.62 -18.59
N THR A 88 -2.20 8.11 -18.37
CA THR A 88 -2.89 8.99 -19.33
C THR A 88 -2.38 10.43 -19.29
N ASN A 89 -2.00 10.93 -18.10
CA ASN A 89 -1.58 12.32 -17.87
C ASN A 89 -0.20 12.39 -17.19
N PRO A 90 0.85 11.79 -17.76
CA PRO A 90 2.12 11.59 -17.04
C PRO A 90 2.77 12.89 -16.57
N GLY A 91 2.63 13.97 -17.34
CA GLY A 91 3.17 15.28 -17.00
C GLY A 91 2.59 15.89 -15.72
N ASP A 92 1.32 15.59 -15.40
CA ASP A 92 0.66 16.05 -14.17
C ASP A 92 1.28 15.41 -12.92
N PHE A 93 1.96 14.28 -13.11
CA PHE A 93 2.64 13.49 -12.08
C PHE A 93 4.17 13.59 -12.16
N GLY A 94 4.71 14.46 -13.03
CA GLY A 94 6.15 14.65 -13.18
C GLY A 94 6.87 13.58 -14.02
N PHE A 95 6.13 12.71 -14.73
CA PHE A 95 6.72 11.70 -15.60
C PHE A 95 6.84 12.16 -17.04
N THR A 96 7.95 11.75 -17.68
CA THR A 96 8.17 11.89 -19.12
C THR A 96 8.04 10.54 -19.84
N ASN A 97 8.20 9.42 -19.13
CA ASN A 97 8.09 8.08 -19.69
C ASN A 97 7.27 7.15 -18.78
N VAL A 98 6.21 6.54 -19.34
CA VAL A 98 5.32 5.62 -18.64
C VAL A 98 5.14 4.28 -19.34
N THR A 99 5.99 3.98 -20.33
CA THR A 99 5.87 2.75 -21.14
C THR A 99 7.15 1.94 -21.19
N GLU A 100 8.30 2.58 -21.00
CA GLU A 100 9.63 1.96 -21.00
C GLU A 100 10.20 1.88 -19.59
N THR A 101 11.29 1.14 -19.43
CA THR A 101 11.94 0.87 -18.14
C THR A 101 13.17 1.75 -17.96
N CYS A 102 13.35 2.35 -16.78
CA CYS A 102 14.58 3.08 -16.48
C CYS A 102 15.80 2.14 -16.39
N LEU A 103 15.63 0.95 -15.83
CA LEU A 103 16.69 -0.07 -15.76
C LEU A 103 16.72 -0.87 -17.07
N ASP A 104 17.86 -0.83 -17.76
CA ASP A 104 18.13 -1.77 -18.84
C ASP A 104 18.45 -3.15 -18.23
N GLN A 105 17.62 -4.15 -18.52
CA GLN A 105 17.74 -5.47 -17.88
C GLN A 105 18.95 -6.28 -18.38
N ALA A 106 19.49 -5.96 -19.55
CA ALA A 106 20.63 -6.69 -20.12
C ALA A 106 21.96 -6.19 -19.56
N THR A 107 22.08 -4.88 -19.39
CA THR A 107 23.30 -4.19 -18.95
C THR A 107 23.28 -3.86 -17.47
N LEU A 108 22.10 -3.87 -16.83
CA LEU A 108 21.87 -3.42 -15.45
C LEU A 108 22.26 -1.96 -15.20
N ILE A 109 22.25 -1.16 -16.26
CA ILE A 109 22.50 0.28 -16.19
C ILE A 109 21.15 1.00 -16.08
N ALA A 110 21.05 1.89 -15.10
CA ALA A 110 19.88 2.75 -14.94
C ALA A 110 19.96 3.99 -15.85
N CYS A 111 18.80 4.48 -16.25
CA CYS A 111 18.64 5.76 -16.93
C CYS A 111 19.16 6.93 -16.05
N ALA A 112 19.44 8.08 -16.67
CA ALA A 112 19.98 9.24 -15.96
C ALA A 112 19.01 9.85 -14.95
N ASN A 113 17.70 9.86 -15.27
CA ASN A 113 16.65 10.51 -14.48
C ASN A 113 15.56 9.51 -14.10
N PRO A 114 15.78 8.62 -13.12
CA PRO A 114 14.78 7.62 -12.71
C PRO A 114 13.46 8.23 -12.20
N ASP A 115 13.51 9.44 -11.64
CA ASP A 115 12.32 10.11 -11.11
C ASP A 115 11.37 10.61 -12.21
N GLU A 116 11.84 10.69 -13.46
CA GLU A 116 11.03 11.06 -14.63
C GLU A 116 10.39 9.83 -15.33
N PHE A 117 10.65 8.62 -14.81
CA PHE A 117 10.10 7.36 -15.33
C PHE A 117 9.12 6.76 -14.34
N LEU A 118 7.97 6.28 -14.82
CA LEU A 118 7.05 5.51 -13.98
C LEU A 118 7.63 4.14 -13.62
N PHE A 119 8.31 3.46 -14.55
CA PHE A 119 8.75 2.07 -14.38
C PHE A 119 10.26 1.95 -14.16
N TRP A 120 10.64 1.28 -13.08
CA TRP A 120 12.03 0.89 -12.84
C TRP A 120 12.42 -0.26 -13.76
N ASP A 121 11.66 -1.35 -13.72
CA ASP A 121 11.83 -2.53 -14.57
C ASP A 121 10.53 -2.84 -15.34
N SER A 122 10.43 -4.03 -15.93
CA SER A 122 9.30 -4.38 -16.80
C SER A 122 7.97 -4.57 -16.08
N PHE A 123 7.97 -4.53 -14.75
CA PHE A 123 6.81 -4.73 -13.88
C PHE A 123 6.68 -3.63 -12.84
N HIS A 124 7.78 -3.24 -12.20
CA HIS A 124 7.73 -2.46 -10.97
C HIS A 124 7.88 -0.95 -11.23
N PRO A 125 7.13 -0.11 -10.50
CA PRO A 125 7.32 1.33 -10.52
C PRO A 125 8.69 1.76 -9.98
N THR A 126 9.12 2.97 -10.33
CA THR A 126 10.25 3.65 -9.68
C THR A 126 9.88 4.13 -8.28
N THR A 127 10.86 4.64 -7.54
CA THR A 127 10.61 5.34 -6.26
C THR A 127 9.61 6.48 -6.42
N ALA A 128 9.70 7.27 -7.50
CA ALA A 128 8.74 8.34 -7.79
C ALA A 128 7.32 7.78 -8.02
N GLY A 129 7.18 6.68 -8.77
CA GLY A 129 5.89 5.99 -8.94
C GLY A 129 5.29 5.51 -7.62
N HIS A 130 6.11 4.89 -6.77
CA HIS A 130 5.69 4.46 -5.43
C HIS A 130 5.35 5.65 -4.51
N GLN A 131 6.03 6.78 -4.63
CA GLN A 131 5.72 7.97 -3.85
C GLN A 131 4.32 8.51 -4.17
N ILE A 132 3.93 8.58 -5.45
CA ILE A 132 2.58 9.00 -5.86
C ILE A 132 1.51 8.07 -5.29
N LEU A 133 1.74 6.76 -5.34
CA LEU A 133 0.83 5.78 -4.75
C LEU A 133 0.68 6.00 -3.23
N ALA A 134 1.79 6.18 -2.52
CA ALA A 134 1.81 6.38 -1.08
C ALA A 134 1.08 7.68 -0.68
N GLU A 135 1.35 8.78 -1.37
CA GLU A 135 0.72 10.08 -1.10
C GLU A 135 -0.77 10.07 -1.40
N SER A 136 -1.18 9.46 -2.52
CA SER A 136 -2.58 9.32 -2.92
C SER A 136 -3.35 8.43 -1.94
N THR A 137 -2.75 7.33 -1.52
CA THR A 137 -3.31 6.42 -0.51
C THR A 137 -3.46 7.14 0.84
N LEU A 138 -2.43 7.88 1.28
CA LEU A 138 -2.49 8.64 2.53
C LEU A 138 -3.56 9.73 2.50
N ALA A 139 -3.72 10.42 1.37
CA ALA A 139 -4.78 11.40 1.18
C ALA A 139 -6.17 10.77 1.26
N ALA A 140 -6.37 9.59 0.65
CA ALA A 140 -7.60 8.83 0.74
C ALA A 140 -7.90 8.35 2.17
N LEU A 141 -6.89 7.91 2.93
CA LEU A 141 -7.08 7.55 4.35
C LEU A 141 -7.58 8.74 5.18
N LYS A 142 -6.96 9.92 5.01
CA LYS A 142 -7.33 11.14 5.74
C LYS A 142 -8.74 11.65 5.40
N SER A 143 -9.24 11.40 4.19
CA SER A 143 -10.60 11.81 3.81
C SER A 143 -11.68 10.88 4.37
N GLN A 144 -11.31 9.67 4.75
CA GLN A 144 -12.20 8.66 5.36
C GLN A 144 -12.21 8.72 6.90
N ASP A 145 -11.39 9.58 7.52
CA ASP A 145 -11.40 9.77 8.98
C ASP A 145 -12.76 10.30 9.45
N LYS A 146 -13.58 9.39 9.96
CA LYS A 146 -14.68 9.74 10.87
C LYS A 146 -14.10 10.34 12.14
N PRO A 147 -14.69 11.41 12.70
CA PRO A 147 -14.26 11.98 13.98
C PRO A 147 -14.70 11.07 15.14
N GLU A 148 -14.18 9.84 15.23
CA GLU A 148 -14.20 8.99 16.44
C GLU A 148 -13.43 7.65 16.31
N SER A 149 -12.43 7.53 15.43
CA SER A 149 -11.48 6.42 15.53
C SER A 149 -10.62 6.66 16.78
N LYS A 150 -10.97 6.00 17.90
CA LYS A 150 -10.12 5.98 19.09
C LYS A 150 -8.79 5.37 18.68
N SER A 151 -7.78 6.23 18.54
CA SER A 151 -6.39 5.85 18.35
C SER A 151 -6.04 4.72 19.31
N VAL A 152 -5.39 3.67 18.79
CA VAL A 152 -4.77 2.64 19.61
C VAL A 152 -3.91 3.37 20.66
N PRO A 153 -4.16 3.22 21.96
CA PRO A 153 -3.32 3.82 22.97
C PRO A 153 -1.90 3.32 22.75
N GLU A 154 -0.93 4.24 22.62
CA GLU A 154 0.47 3.81 22.60
C GLU A 154 0.75 2.96 23.84
N PRO A 155 1.49 1.84 23.70
CA PRO A 155 1.89 1.07 24.86
C PRO A 155 2.70 1.99 25.77
N VAL A 156 2.21 2.19 26.99
CA VAL A 156 2.84 3.00 28.04
C VAL A 156 4.08 2.25 28.55
N SER A 157 5.09 2.10 27.71
CA SER A 157 6.31 1.33 28.02
C SER A 157 7.54 2.22 28.24
N SER A 158 7.42 3.55 28.13
CA SER A 158 8.55 4.47 28.26
C SER A 158 8.58 5.28 29.56
N ALA A 159 7.51 5.30 30.37
CA ALA A 159 7.48 6.08 31.61
C ALA A 159 7.84 5.27 32.88
N SER A 160 7.63 3.95 32.87
CA SER A 160 7.79 3.09 34.07
C SER A 160 9.22 2.60 34.31
N LEU A 161 10.13 2.71 33.33
CA LEU A 161 11.54 2.35 33.51
C LEU A 161 12.36 3.47 34.18
N GLY A 162 11.92 4.73 34.11
CA GLY A 162 12.60 5.86 34.75
C GLY A 162 12.44 5.90 36.27
N VAL A 163 11.26 5.50 36.79
CA VAL A 163 10.95 5.60 38.22
C VAL A 163 11.68 4.52 39.03
N ILE A 164 11.83 3.32 38.48
CA ILE A 164 12.56 2.21 39.13
C ILE A 164 14.06 2.52 39.21
N GLY A 165 14.63 3.10 38.14
CA GLY A 165 16.05 3.50 38.11
C GLY A 165 16.40 4.59 39.12
N LEU A 166 15.54 5.60 39.28
CA LEU A 166 15.76 6.70 40.22
C LEU A 166 15.70 6.22 41.68
N ALA A 167 14.75 5.33 42.01
CA ALA A 167 14.62 4.77 43.36
C ALA A 167 15.83 3.92 43.76
N TRP A 168 16.41 3.15 42.83
CA TRP A 168 17.62 2.35 43.10
C TRP A 168 18.86 3.23 43.30
N LEU A 169 19.01 4.30 42.51
CA LEU A 169 20.12 5.25 42.64
C LEU A 169 20.07 6.04 43.96
N LEU A 170 18.88 6.50 44.36
CA LEU A 170 18.68 7.19 45.65
C LEU A 170 18.97 6.26 46.84
N ARG A 171 18.54 4.99 46.78
CA ARG A 171 18.82 4.00 47.83
C ARG A 171 20.31 3.68 47.97
N LYS A 172 21.06 3.70 46.85
CA LYS A 172 22.52 3.46 46.85
C LYS A 172 23.33 4.65 47.37
N GLN A 173 22.85 5.90 47.21
CA GLN A 173 23.50 7.08 47.80
C GLN A 173 23.26 7.19 49.30
N LEU A 174 22.05 6.86 49.78
CA LEU A 174 21.73 6.89 51.21
C LEU A 174 22.52 5.84 52.03
N ASN A 175 22.80 4.67 51.44
CA ASN A 175 23.58 3.60 52.10
C ASN A 175 25.11 3.80 52.09
N LYS A 176 25.63 4.88 51.48
CA LYS A 176 27.06 5.21 51.45
C LYS A 176 27.48 6.29 52.46
N SER A 177 26.56 6.74 53.30
CA SER A 177 26.77 7.86 54.23
C SER A 177 26.81 7.44 55.72
N CYS A 178 27.25 6.21 56.01
CA CYS A 178 27.67 5.77 57.35
C CYS A 178 29.14 5.32 57.31
#